data_AF-A0A1X7GKH7-F1
#
_entry.id   AF-A0A1X7GKH7-F1
#
_cell.length_a   1.000
_cell.length_b   1.000
_cell.length_c   1.000
_cell.angle_alpha   90.00
_cell.angle_beta   90.00
_cell.angle_gamma   90.00
#
_symmetry.space_group_name_H-M   'P 1'
#
loop_
_entity.id
_entity.type
_entity.pdbx_description
1 polymer ?
#
loop_
_entity_poly.entity_id
_entity_poly.type
_entity_poly.pdbx_seq_one_letter_code
_entity_poly.pdbx_strand_id
1 'polypeptide(L)'
;MSKDQFKTRLQIAKNKLLKKNLNENNQNSSSIGAAFKLSTELVSAVAVGTIIGFILDKTFGTKPWLIIIFFFVGVVAGIINVIRSAKKMQK
;
A
#
# COMPACT_ATOMS: atom_id res chain seq x y z
N MET A 1 50.45 -4.77 13.81
CA MET A 1 49.33 -4.51 12.87
C MET A 1 48.68 -3.18 13.28
N SER A 2 48.83 -2.12 12.48
CA SER A 2 48.38 -0.77 12.83
C SER A 2 46.85 -0.69 12.87
N LYS A 3 46.29 -0.29 14.02
CA LYS A 3 44.85 -0.11 14.25
C LYS A 3 44.23 0.93 13.30
N ASP A 4 45.06 1.80 12.73
CA ASP A 4 44.65 2.92 11.87
C ASP A 4 44.18 2.43 10.50
N GLN A 5 44.84 1.40 9.94
CA GLN A 5 44.46 0.77 8.67
C GLN A 5 43.04 0.18 8.74
N PHE A 6 42.72 -0.47 9.86
CA PHE A 6 41.40 -1.05 10.09
C PHE A 6 40.33 0.04 10.21
N LYS A 7 40.62 1.11 10.96
CA LYS A 7 39.71 2.22 11.16
C LYS A 7 39.41 2.96 9.86
N THR A 8 40.41 3.17 9.01
CA THR A 8 40.26 3.78 7.68
C THR A 8 39.32 2.96 6.80
N ARG A 9 39.51 1.63 6.74
CA ARG A 9 38.64 0.74 5.95
C ARG A 9 37.21 0.72 6.48
N LEU A 10 37.05 0.70 7.81
CA LEU A 10 35.74 0.78 8.46
C LEU A 10 35.04 2.11 8.15
N GLN A 11 35.79 3.22 8.17
CA GLN A 11 35.27 4.55 7.87
C GLN A 11 34.86 4.68 6.40
N ILE A 12 35.61 4.09 5.46
CA ILE A 12 35.26 4.05 4.03
C ILE A 12 33.98 3.24 3.82
N ALA A 13 33.85 2.08 4.47
CA ALA A 13 32.64 1.27 4.40
C ALA A 13 31.42 2.02 4.98
N LYS A 14 31.60 2.66 6.14
CA LYS A 14 30.55 3.47 6.79
C LYS A 14 30.12 4.65 5.91
N ASN A 15 31.05 5.40 5.34
CA ASN A 15 30.73 6.50 4.43
C ASN A 15 30.04 6.03 3.14
N LYS A 16 30.40 4.86 2.61
CA LYS A 16 29.75 4.29 1.42
C LYS A 16 28.29 3.89 1.72
N LEU A 17 28.03 3.30 2.90
CA LEU A 17 26.68 2.98 3.35
C LEU A 17 25.85 4.23 3.63
N LEU A 18 26.43 5.27 4.26
CA LEU A 18 25.76 6.55 4.50
C LEU A 18 25.41 7.24 3.18
N LYS A 19 26.34 7.32 2.22
CA LYS A 19 26.10 7.91 0.90
C LYS A 19 25.07 7.11 0.08
N LYS A 20 25.04 5.78 0.22
CA LYS A 20 24.00 4.92 -0.36
C LYS A 20 22.63 5.18 0.28
N ASN A 21 22.55 5.26 1.62
CA ASN A 21 21.32 5.59 2.33
C ASN A 21 20.75 6.95 1.91
N LEU A 22 21.59 7.97 1.76
CA LEU A 22 21.16 9.31 1.32
C LEU A 22 20.62 9.31 -0.12
N ASN A 23 21.16 8.47 -1.00
CA ASN A 23 20.65 8.30 -2.37
C ASN A 23 19.43 7.36 -2.48
N GLU A 24 19.30 6.36 -1.62
CA GLU A 24 18.15 5.45 -1.61
C GLU A 24 16.88 6.10 -1.05
N ASN A 25 17.00 7.10 -0.17
CA ASN A 25 15.86 7.93 0.26
C ASN A 25 15.22 8.75 -0.89
N ASN A 26 15.88 8.85 -2.05
CA ASN A 26 15.37 9.52 -3.26
C ASN A 26 15.01 8.56 -4.41
N GLN A 27 15.15 7.24 -4.24
CA GLN A 27 14.79 6.26 -5.27
C GLN A 27 13.41 5.67 -5.00
N ASN A 28 12.37 6.35 -5.52
CA ASN A 28 11.09 5.95 -6.13
C ASN A 28 10.38 4.59 -5.85
N SER A 29 11.02 3.62 -5.20
CA SER A 29 10.48 2.33 -4.77
C SER A 29 9.36 2.48 -3.73
N SER A 30 9.44 3.49 -2.85
CA SER A 30 8.41 3.77 -1.84
C SER A 30 7.10 4.27 -2.46
N SER A 31 7.18 5.11 -3.51
CA SER A 31 6.00 5.71 -4.14
C SER A 31 5.15 4.71 -4.92
N ILE A 32 5.80 3.77 -5.63
CA ILE A 32 5.08 2.74 -6.41
C ILE A 32 4.44 1.70 -5.49
N GLY A 33 5.13 1.28 -4.42
CA GLY A 33 4.57 0.36 -3.43
C GLY A 33 3.40 0.98 -2.67
N ALA A 34 3.49 2.26 -2.34
CA ALA A 34 2.40 3.02 -1.74
C ALA A 34 1.19 3.13 -2.69
N ALA A 35 1.40 3.52 -3.95
CA ALA A 35 0.33 3.59 -4.94
C ALA A 35 -0.34 2.23 -5.15
N PHE A 36 0.44 1.15 -5.26
CA PHE A 36 -0.08 -0.20 -5.40
C PHE A 36 -0.90 -0.65 -4.18
N LYS A 37 -0.45 -0.32 -2.97
CA LYS A 37 -1.19 -0.60 -1.74
C LYS A 37 -2.54 0.11 -1.72
N LEU A 38 -2.57 1.41 -2.02
CA LEU A 38 -3.81 2.18 -2.07
C LEU A 38 -4.77 1.64 -3.13
N SER A 39 -4.25 1.31 -4.32
CA SER A 39 -5.04 0.68 -5.39
C SER A 39 -5.62 -0.67 -4.96
N THR A 40 -4.82 -1.50 -4.30
CA THR A 40 -5.26 -2.83 -3.84
C THR A 40 -6.28 -2.73 -2.71
N GLU A 41 -6.14 -1.76 -1.80
CA GLU A 41 -7.14 -1.49 -0.74
C GLU A 41 -8.49 -1.08 -1.34
N LEU A 42 -8.49 -0.25 -2.38
CA LEU A 42 -9.72 0.13 -3.08
C LEU A 42 -10.35 -1.06 -3.82
N VAL A 43 -9.56 -1.75 -4.65
CA VAL A 43 -10.05 -2.86 -5.48
C VAL A 43 -10.55 -4.02 -4.63
N SER A 44 -9.85 -4.35 -3.54
CA SER A 44 -10.27 -5.42 -2.63
C SER A 44 -11.61 -5.10 -1.95
N ALA A 45 -11.84 -3.87 -1.48
CA ALA A 45 -13.11 -3.47 -0.87
C ALA A 45 -14.28 -3.56 -1.87
N VAL A 46 -14.09 -3.07 -3.09
CA VAL A 46 -15.10 -3.14 -4.16
C VAL A 46 -15.38 -4.59 -4.57
N ALA A 47 -14.33 -5.40 -4.74
CA ALA A 47 -14.47 -6.82 -5.10
C ALA A 47 -15.24 -7.59 -4.03
N VAL A 48 -14.89 -7.42 -2.75
CA VAL A 48 -15.58 -8.07 -1.62
C VAL A 48 -17.04 -7.62 -1.55
N GLY A 49 -17.32 -6.32 -1.65
CA GLY A 49 -18.71 -5.82 -1.67
C GLY A 49 -19.51 -6.40 -2.83
N THR A 50 -18.95 -6.42 -4.03
CA THR A 50 -19.61 -6.97 -5.22
C THR A 50 -19.87 -8.47 -5.10
N ILE A 51 -18.91 -9.25 -4.59
CA ILE A 51 -19.06 -10.71 -4.36
C ILE A 51 -20.17 -10.97 -3.33
N ILE A 52 -20.18 -10.20 -2.23
CA ILE A 52 -21.23 -10.29 -1.22
C ILE A 52 -22.59 -9.97 -1.86
N GLY A 53 -22.71 -8.84 -2.56
CA GLY A 53 -23.92 -8.45 -3.26
C GLY A 53 -24.41 -9.52 -4.23
N PHE A 54 -23.49 -10.18 -4.95
CA PHE A 54 -23.82 -11.26 -5.89
C PHE A 54 -24.35 -12.50 -5.19
N ILE A 55 -23.72 -12.91 -4.09
CA ILE A 55 -24.19 -14.03 -3.28
C ILE A 55 -25.60 -13.73 -2.75
N LEU A 56 -25.82 -12.52 -2.22
CA LEU A 56 -27.13 -12.13 -1.71
C LEU A 56 -28.20 -12.08 -2.81
N ASP A 57 -27.89 -11.48 -3.96
CA ASP A 57 -28.81 -11.45 -5.10
C ASP A 57 -29.17 -12.87 -5.57
N LYS A 58 -28.21 -13.80 -5.54
CA LYS A 58 -28.46 -15.21 -5.84
C LYS A 58 -29.32 -15.90 -4.78
N THR A 59 -29.13 -15.60 -3.49
CA THR A 59 -29.91 -16.24 -2.41
C THR A 59 -31.34 -15.70 -2.31
N PHE A 60 -31.53 -14.41 -2.50
CA PHE A 60 -32.84 -13.76 -2.40
C PHE A 60 -33.60 -13.68 -3.72
N GLY A 61 -32.97 -14.06 -4.83
CA GLY A 61 -33.56 -13.94 -6.17
C GLY A 61 -33.75 -12.49 -6.62
N THR A 62 -33.20 -11.52 -5.89
CA THR A 62 -33.14 -10.12 -6.29
C THR A 62 -32.13 -10.02 -7.43
N LYS A 63 -32.55 -9.55 -8.61
CA LYS A 63 -31.65 -9.39 -9.77
C LYS A 63 -31.69 -7.95 -10.25
N PRO A 64 -30.55 -7.24 -10.44
CA PRO A 64 -29.26 -7.29 -9.75
C PRO A 64 -29.18 -6.13 -8.72
N TRP A 65 -30.16 -6.01 -7.84
CA TRP A 65 -30.35 -4.81 -7.01
C TRP A 65 -29.34 -4.74 -5.86
N LEU A 66 -29.07 -5.86 -5.17
CA LEU A 66 -28.13 -5.87 -4.05
C LEU A 66 -26.70 -5.76 -4.54
N ILE A 67 -26.35 -6.33 -5.70
CA ILE A 67 -25.03 -6.10 -6.31
C ILE A 67 -24.77 -4.60 -6.48
N ILE A 68 -25.74 -3.84 -7.00
CA ILE A 68 -25.59 -2.39 -7.21
C ILE A 68 -25.41 -1.66 -5.88
N ILE A 69 -26.26 -1.94 -4.89
CA ILE A 69 -26.15 -1.33 -3.56
C ILE A 69 -24.79 -1.65 -2.93
N PHE A 70 -24.39 -2.92 -2.91
CA PHE A 70 -23.15 -3.35 -2.26
C PHE A 70 -21.90 -2.90 -3.02
N PHE A 71 -21.98 -2.70 -4.34
CA PHE A 71 -20.92 -2.07 -5.11
C PHE A 71 -20.64 -0.66 -4.61
N PHE A 72 -21.66 0.20 -4.49
CA PHE A 72 -21.48 1.56 -3.97
C PHE A 72 -20.99 1.57 -2.52
N VAL A 73 -21.53 0.69 -1.68
CA VAL A 73 -21.05 0.51 -0.29
C VAL A 73 -19.56 0.14 -0.28
N GLY A 74 -19.14 -0.81 -1.13
CA GLY A 74 -17.75 -1.23 -1.28
C GLY A 74 -16.83 -0.11 -1.76
N VAL A 75 -17.29 0.71 -2.72
CA VAL A 75 -16.54 1.90 -3.20
C VAL A 75 -16.36 2.92 -2.08
N VAL A 76 -17.43 3.27 -1.36
CA VAL A 76 -17.37 4.24 -0.25
C VAL A 76 -16.43 3.73 0.85
N ALA A 77 -16.56 2.46 1.25
CA ALA A 77 -15.67 1.86 2.24
C ALA A 77 -14.21 1.84 1.78
N GLY A 78 -13.96 1.50 0.51
CA GLY A 78 -12.63 1.50 -0.09
C GLY A 78 -11.98 2.89 -0.09
N ILE A 79 -12.72 3.92 -0.49
CA ILE A 79 -12.25 5.31 -0.47
C ILE A 79 -11.89 5.75 0.96
N ILE A 80 -12.75 5.44 1.94
CA ILE A 80 -12.49 5.77 3.35
C ILE A 80 -11.20 5.09 3.84
N ASN A 81 -10.99 3.82 3.50
CA ASN A 81 -9.77 3.08 3.85
C ASN A 81 -8.52 3.67 3.19
N VAL A 82 -8.59 3.98 1.89
CA VAL A 82 -7.48 4.60 1.13
C VAL A 82 -7.08 5.94 1.74
N ILE A 83 -8.05 6.81 2.07
CA ILE A 83 -7.78 8.10 2.69
C ILE A 83 -7.14 7.90 4.07
N ARG A 84 -7.61 6.94 4.85
CA ARG A 84 -7.03 6.60 6.16
C ARG A 84 -5.60 6.10 6.03
N SER A 85 -5.32 5.24 5.05
CA SER A 85 -3.98 4.73 4.75
C SER A 85 -3.03 5.84 4.28
N ALA A 86 -3.50 6.72 3.38
CA ALA A 86 -2.71 7.87 2.92
C ALA A 86 -2.39 8.83 4.08
N LYS A 87 -3.36 9.14 4.95
CA LYS A 87 -3.13 9.97 6.15
C LYS A 87 -2.11 9.35 7.11
N LYS A 88 -2.12 8.03 7.26
CA LYS A 88 -1.14 7.31 8.11
C LYS A 88 0.27 7.33 7.53
N MET A 89 0.41 7.39 6.20
CA MET A 89 1.70 7.51 5.53
C MET A 89 2.28 8.93 5.58
N GLN A 90 1.43 9.96 5.71
CA GLN A 90 1.84 11.36 5.82
C GLN A 90 2.21 11.79 7.24
N LYS A 91 1.97 10.95 8.25
CA LYS A 91 2.32 11.21 9.65
C LYS A 91 3.57 10.45 10.03
#